data_AF-A0A5A7R651-F1
#
_entry.id   AF-A0A5A7R651-F1
#
_cell.length_a   1.000
_cell.length_b   1.000
_cell.length_c   1.000
_cell.angle_alpha   90.00
_cell.angle_beta   90.00
_cell.angle_gamma   90.00
#
_symmetry.space_group_name_H-M   'P 1'
#
loop_
_entity.id
_entity.type
_entity.pdbx_description
1 polymer ?
#
loop_
_entity_poly.entity_id
_entity_poly.type
_entity_poly.pdbx_seq_one_letter_code
_entity_poly.pdbx_strand_id
1 'polypeptide(L)'
;DTLILFHVENPNAWKNPFGSFFKRNNNNNNNNSPASAGEEVDFLEGMRKLCMAAQPRVNVSAVKAEMGEGKDKAAVILAHTVAHKVDLLIVGHRRSLSNAILGSKRGGSRGLDTADNLILNSKCTCVAVQRKGQNAGYLLSSKTYKNFWLLA
;
A
#
# COMPACT_ATOMS: atom_id res chain seq x y z
N ASP A 1 13.24 -1.72 16.72
CA ASP A 1 12.54 -1.19 15.54
C ASP A 1 11.07 -1.57 15.56
N THR A 2 10.21 -0.67 15.10
CA THR A 2 8.75 -0.84 15.07
C THR A 2 8.26 -0.70 13.64
N LEU A 3 7.47 -1.66 13.17
CA LEU A 3 6.80 -1.62 11.87
C LEU A 3 5.34 -1.24 12.07
N ILE A 4 4.91 -0.14 11.43
CA ILE A 4 3.53 0.32 11.45
C ILE A 4 2.88 -0.02 10.10
N LEU A 5 1.89 -0.91 10.12
CA LEU A 5 1.03 -1.19 8.98
C LEU A 5 -0.10 -0.16 8.98
N PHE A 6 -0.11 0.71 7.98
CA PHE A 6 -1.03 1.85 7.93
C PHE A 6 -2.02 1.74 6.77
N HIS A 7 -3.31 1.82 7.06
CA HIS A 7 -4.38 1.85 6.07
C HIS A 7 -5.24 3.09 6.24
N VAL A 8 -5.43 3.85 5.15
CA VAL A 8 -6.43 4.92 5.10
C VAL A 8 -7.70 4.36 4.48
N GLU A 9 -8.77 4.33 5.27
CA GLU A 9 -10.09 3.95 4.84
C GLU A 9 -10.71 5.05 3.98
N ASN A 10 -11.31 4.65 2.86
CA ASN A 10 -12.07 5.55 2.03
C ASN A 10 -13.56 5.23 2.24
N PRO A 11 -14.35 6.12 2.87
CA PRO A 11 -15.78 5.89 3.08
C PRO A 11 -16.57 5.73 1.76
N ASN A 12 -16.00 6.16 0.63
CA ASN A 12 -16.57 5.95 -0.71
C ASN A 12 -16.10 4.66 -1.40
N ALA A 13 -15.39 3.76 -0.71
CA ALA A 13 -14.81 2.55 -1.30
C ALA A 13 -15.86 1.59 -1.90
N TRP A 14 -17.09 1.56 -1.37
CA TRP A 14 -18.18 0.73 -1.93
C TRP A 14 -18.65 1.15 -3.33
N LYS A 15 -18.27 2.35 -3.81
CA LYS A 15 -18.55 2.78 -5.20
C LYS A 15 -17.45 2.38 -6.19
N ASN A 16 -16.34 1.79 -5.73
CA ASN A 16 -15.24 1.35 -6.58
C ASN A 16 -15.23 -0.19 -6.66
N PRO A 17 -15.41 -0.80 -7.84
CA PRO A 17 -15.57 -2.26 -8.00
C PRO A 17 -14.26 -3.06 -7.79
N PHE A 18 -13.22 -2.43 -7.23
CA PHE A 18 -11.88 -2.99 -7.09
C PHE A 18 -11.54 -3.50 -5.67
N GLY A 19 -12.53 -3.60 -4.77
CA GLY A 19 -12.35 -4.22 -3.45
C GLY A 19 -12.14 -5.75 -3.50
N SER A 20 -12.57 -6.43 -4.57
CA SER A 20 -12.54 -7.90 -4.67
C SER A 20 -11.17 -8.54 -4.98
N PHE A 21 -10.10 -7.75 -5.12
CA PHE A 21 -8.81 -8.26 -5.64
C PHE A 21 -7.92 -8.96 -4.59
N PHE A 22 -8.35 -9.09 -3.34
CA PHE A 22 -7.60 -9.82 -2.31
C PHE A 22 -8.13 -11.22 -2.03
N LYS A 23 -9.06 -11.75 -2.83
CA LYS A 23 -9.43 -13.17 -2.78
C LYS A 23 -8.27 -14.01 -3.34
N ARG A 24 -7.30 -14.31 -2.47
CA ARG A 24 -6.15 -15.16 -2.76
C ARG A 24 -6.65 -16.56 -3.16
N ASN A 25 -6.37 -16.93 -4.40
CA ASN A 25 -6.54 -18.29 -4.89
C ASN A 25 -5.53 -19.20 -4.17
N ASN A 26 -5.98 -19.95 -3.17
CA ASN A 26 -5.17 -20.96 -2.49
C ASN A 26 -5.42 -22.29 -3.18
N ASN A 27 -4.64 -22.60 -4.21
CA ASN A 27 -4.58 -23.95 -4.77
C ASN A 27 -3.80 -24.82 -3.78
N ASN A 28 -4.51 -25.55 -2.91
CA ASN A 28 -3.98 -26.76 -2.30
C ASN A 28 -5.12 -27.76 -2.10
N ASN A 29 -4.95 -28.93 -2.72
CA ASN A 29 -5.85 -30.08 -2.68
C ASN A 29 -5.94 -30.71 -1.27
N ASN A 30 -7.09 -31.35 -1.03
CA ASN A 30 -7.40 -32.34 0.01
C ASN A 30 -7.58 -31.84 1.45
N ASN A 31 -8.82 -31.58 1.86
CA ASN A 31 -9.69 -32.58 2.51
C ASN A 31 -10.90 -31.93 3.20
N ASN A 32 -12.02 -32.62 3.06
CA ASN A 32 -13.34 -32.42 3.65
C ASN A 32 -13.32 -31.77 5.06
N SER A 33 -13.96 -30.62 5.23
CA SER A 33 -14.46 -30.10 6.52
C SER A 33 -15.56 -29.05 6.31
N PRO A 34 -16.57 -29.00 7.20
CA PRO A 34 -17.87 -28.39 6.94
C PRO A 34 -17.81 -26.86 6.97
N ALA A 35 -18.78 -26.24 6.30
CA ALA A 35 -18.97 -24.80 6.15
C ALA A 35 -18.71 -24.02 7.45
N SER A 36 -17.51 -23.46 7.58
CA SER A 36 -17.20 -22.40 8.54
C SER A 36 -17.70 -21.09 7.95
N ALA A 37 -18.64 -20.45 8.66
CA ALA A 37 -18.96 -19.05 8.49
C ALA A 37 -17.65 -18.27 8.31
N GLY A 38 -17.48 -17.66 7.14
CA GLY A 38 -16.22 -17.05 6.75
C GLY A 38 -15.91 -15.88 7.67
N GLU A 39 -14.99 -16.07 8.60
CA GLU A 39 -14.37 -14.95 9.29
C GLU A 39 -13.73 -14.07 8.21
N GLU A 40 -14.32 -12.90 7.98
CA GLU A 40 -13.69 -11.84 7.23
C GLU A 40 -12.47 -11.38 8.03
N VAL A 41 -11.35 -12.09 7.83
CA VAL A 41 -10.09 -11.73 8.46
C VAL A 41 -9.72 -10.33 7.99
N ASP A 42 -9.74 -9.38 8.92
CA ASP A 42 -9.29 -8.01 8.68
C ASP A 42 -7.93 -8.05 7.96
N PHE A 43 -7.87 -7.49 6.76
CA PHE A 43 -6.68 -7.57 5.91
C PHE A 43 -5.42 -7.08 6.63
N LEU A 44 -5.55 -6.04 7.48
CA LEU A 44 -4.42 -5.55 8.27
C LEU A 44 -3.94 -6.55 9.32
N GLU A 45 -4.85 -7.30 9.94
CA GLU A 45 -4.49 -8.37 10.87
C GLU A 45 -3.83 -9.54 10.14
N GLY A 46 -4.31 -9.87 8.93
CA GLY A 46 -3.64 -10.82 8.05
C GLY A 46 -2.20 -10.39 7.71
N MET A 47 -1.99 -9.13 7.34
CA MET A 47 -0.66 -8.58 7.10
C MET A 47 0.21 -8.59 8.36
N ARG A 48 -0.35 -8.23 9.52
CA ARG A 48 0.36 -8.22 10.80
C ARG A 48 0.95 -9.58 11.13
N LYS A 49 0.13 -10.64 11.01
CA LYS A 49 0.57 -12.02 11.21
C LYS A 49 1.70 -12.41 10.27
N LEU A 50 1.60 -12.05 8.99
CA LEU A 50 2.66 -12.32 8.00
C LEU A 50 3.97 -11.58 8.34
N CYS A 51 3.89 -10.32 8.76
CA CYS A 51 5.06 -9.54 9.17
C CYS A 51 5.72 -10.13 10.43
N MET A 52 4.94 -10.53 11.43
CA MET A 52 5.47 -11.15 12.65
C MET A 52 6.13 -12.51 12.36
N ALA A 53 5.57 -13.29 11.42
CA ALA A 53 6.19 -14.54 10.98
C ALA A 53 7.50 -14.30 10.21
N ALA A 54 7.53 -13.28 9.34
CA ALA A 54 8.70 -12.97 8.52
C ALA A 54 9.84 -12.33 9.34
N GLN A 55 9.50 -11.52 10.36
CA GLN A 55 10.46 -10.81 11.21
C GLN A 55 10.00 -10.84 12.69
N PRO A 56 10.24 -11.95 13.41
CA PRO A 56 9.72 -12.15 14.78
C PRO A 56 10.25 -11.17 15.83
N ARG A 57 11.37 -10.51 15.55
CA ARG A 57 12.02 -9.55 16.46
C ARG A 57 11.48 -8.12 16.32
N VAL A 58 10.67 -7.87 15.29
CA VAL A 58 10.12 -6.53 15.00
C VAL A 58 8.75 -6.40 15.64
N ASN A 59 8.53 -5.31 16.37
CA ASN A 59 7.21 -4.99 16.90
C ASN A 59 6.31 -4.50 15.76
N VAL A 60 5.22 -5.22 15.48
CA VAL A 60 4.29 -4.88 14.40
C VAL A 60 2.98 -4.33 14.97
N SER A 61 2.64 -3.09 14.61
CA SER A 61 1.35 -2.46 14.90
C SER A 61 0.53 -2.25 13.63
N ALA A 62 -0.78 -2.26 13.76
CA ALA A 62 -1.72 -1.95 12.68
C ALA A 62 -2.51 -0.70 13.05
N VAL A 63 -2.59 0.26 12.13
CA VAL A 63 -3.27 1.53 12.32
C VAL A 63 -4.21 1.78 11.13
N LYS A 64 -5.48 2.01 11.45
CA LYS A 64 -6.51 2.44 10.51
C LYS A 64 -6.76 3.92 10.73
N ALA A 65 -6.86 4.68 9.65
CA ALA A 65 -7.20 6.09 9.69
C ALA A 65 -8.35 6.37 8.74
N GLU A 66 -9.30 7.18 9.18
CA GLU A 66 -10.39 7.62 8.33
C GLU A 66 -9.97 8.83 7.50
N MET A 67 -10.43 8.87 6.25
CA MET A 67 -10.26 10.02 5.39
C MET A 67 -11.29 11.10 5.76
N GLY A 68 -10.85 12.09 6.54
CA GLY A 68 -11.70 13.23 6.91
C GLY A 68 -12.19 14.03 5.70
N GLU A 69 -13.32 14.73 5.87
CA GLU A 69 -13.96 15.51 4.81
C GLU A 69 -12.98 16.50 4.15
N GLY A 70 -12.86 16.44 2.82
CA GLY A 70 -12.02 17.34 2.02
C GLY A 70 -10.52 17.07 2.05
N LYS A 71 -10.01 16.13 2.86
CA LYS A 71 -8.58 15.77 2.87
C LYS A 71 -8.28 14.67 1.87
N ASP A 72 -7.16 14.78 1.17
CA ASP A 72 -6.67 13.69 0.30
C ASP A 72 -5.93 12.61 1.12
N LYS A 73 -5.76 11.42 0.52
CA LYS A 73 -5.14 10.28 1.18
C LYS A 73 -3.67 10.54 1.54
N ALA A 74 -2.97 11.31 0.70
CA ALA A 74 -1.57 11.64 0.93
C ALA A 74 -1.42 12.52 2.18
N ALA A 75 -2.26 13.53 2.34
CA ALA A 75 -2.26 14.43 3.49
C ALA A 75 -2.50 13.68 4.81
N VAL A 76 -3.43 12.70 4.81
CA VAL A 76 -3.67 11.84 5.99
C VAL A 76 -2.43 11.02 6.33
N ILE A 77 -1.81 10.37 5.34
CA ILE A 77 -0.58 9.59 5.55
C ILE A 77 0.54 10.50 6.09
N LEU A 78 0.75 11.68 5.49
CA LEU A 78 1.77 12.64 5.94
C LEU A 78 1.55 13.07 7.39
N ALA A 79 0.31 13.38 7.79
CA ALA A 79 0.00 13.73 9.17
C ALA A 79 0.38 12.60 10.14
N HIS A 80 0.07 11.34 9.80
CA HIS A 80 0.44 10.19 10.61
C HIS A 80 1.95 9.93 10.66
N THR A 81 2.69 10.18 9.58
CA THR A 81 4.16 10.04 9.62
C THR A 81 4.79 10.99 10.64
N VAL A 82 4.24 12.20 10.78
CA VAL A 82 4.69 13.17 11.78
C VAL A 82 4.24 12.75 13.19
N ALA A 83 2.96 12.36 13.35
CA ALA A 83 2.40 11.97 14.65
C ALA A 83 3.12 10.77 15.27
N HIS A 84 3.48 9.77 14.44
CA HIS A 84 4.18 8.56 14.87
C HIS A 84 5.70 8.65 14.77
N LYS A 85 6.27 9.81 14.39
CA LYS A 85 7.71 10.03 14.22
C LYS A 85 8.36 8.95 13.33
N VAL A 86 7.76 8.71 12.17
CA VAL A 86 8.21 7.68 11.22
C VAL A 86 9.49 8.14 10.54
N ASP A 87 10.57 7.34 10.61
CA ASP A 87 11.84 7.62 9.93
C ASP A 87 11.87 7.15 8.46
N LEU A 88 11.14 6.07 8.15
CA LEU A 88 11.05 5.46 6.82
C LEU A 88 9.59 5.14 6.46
N LEU A 89 9.09 5.76 5.40
CA LEU A 89 7.78 5.49 4.80
C LEU A 89 7.93 4.63 3.54
N ILE A 90 7.34 3.43 3.54
CA ILE A 90 7.25 2.56 2.37
C ILE A 90 5.82 2.59 1.83
N VAL A 91 5.65 2.94 0.55
CA VAL A 91 4.33 3.01 -0.08
C VAL A 91 4.30 2.23 -1.39
N GLY A 92 3.24 1.46 -1.61
CA GLY A 92 3.02 0.79 -2.89
C GLY A 92 2.64 1.80 -3.99
N HIS A 93 3.40 1.82 -5.08
CA HIS A 93 3.12 2.64 -6.26
C HIS A 93 2.39 1.78 -7.30
N ARG A 94 1.08 2.00 -7.43
CA ARG A 94 0.24 1.29 -8.39
C ARG A 94 0.12 2.12 -9.66
N ARG A 95 0.72 1.67 -10.77
CA ARG A 95 0.38 2.24 -12.06
C ARG A 95 -1.03 1.82 -12.45
N SER A 96 -1.95 2.78 -12.49
CA SER A 96 -3.25 2.54 -13.13
C SER A 96 -3.05 2.29 -14.62
N LEU A 97 -3.72 1.27 -15.18
CA LEU A 97 -3.69 0.98 -16.62
C LEU A 97 -4.22 2.17 -17.45
N SER A 98 -5.10 2.99 -16.88
CA SER A 98 -5.55 4.24 -17.52
C SER A 98 -4.42 5.26 -17.72
N ASN A 99 -3.40 5.27 -16.85
CA ASN A 99 -2.21 6.12 -17.01
C ASN A 99 -1.15 5.51 -17.95
N ALA A 100 -1.25 4.21 -18.25
CA ALA A 100 -0.32 3.50 -19.12
C ALA A 100 -0.74 3.55 -20.59
N ILE A 101 -2.05 3.52 -20.88
CA ILE A 101 -2.58 3.50 -22.26
C ILE A 101 -2.69 4.89 -22.87
N LEU A 102 -3.06 5.91 -22.08
CA LEU A 102 -3.32 7.26 -22.63
C LEU A 102 -2.09 8.18 -22.65
N GLY A 103 -0.93 7.68 -22.24
CA GLY A 103 0.28 8.48 -22.07
C GLY A 103 0.11 9.55 -21.00
N SER A 104 1.20 9.88 -20.31
CA SER A 104 1.23 11.07 -19.48
C SER A 104 1.14 12.28 -20.42
N LYS A 105 -0.08 12.73 -20.76
CA LYS A 105 -0.29 14.01 -21.43
C LYS A 105 0.33 15.07 -20.54
N ARG A 106 1.54 15.52 -20.91
CA ARG A 106 2.14 16.76 -20.42
C ARG A 106 1.09 17.86 -20.61
N GLY A 107 0.51 18.36 -19.51
CA GLY A 107 -0.35 19.55 -19.54
C GLY A 107 -1.86 19.35 -19.40
N GLY A 108 -2.35 18.42 -18.55
CA GLY A 108 -3.77 18.36 -18.20
C GLY A 108 -3.97 18.06 -16.71
N SER A 109 -4.58 18.99 -15.98
CA SER A 109 -4.84 18.97 -14.54
C SER A 109 -5.55 17.70 -14.03
N ARG A 110 -4.84 16.64 -13.62
CA ARG A 110 -5.37 15.56 -12.77
C ARG A 110 -4.26 14.92 -11.91
N GLY A 111 -4.22 15.33 -10.64
CA GLY A 111 -3.66 14.63 -9.47
C GLY A 111 -2.30 13.93 -9.61
N LEU A 112 -1.29 14.47 -8.93
CA LEU A 112 -0.08 13.74 -8.59
C LEU A 112 -0.44 12.37 -7.96
N ASP A 113 0.19 11.28 -8.40
CA ASP A 113 -0.04 9.96 -7.79
C ASP A 113 0.22 10.05 -6.28
N THR A 114 -0.54 9.31 -5.47
CA THR A 114 -0.39 9.38 -4.00
C THR A 114 1.05 9.07 -3.60
N ALA A 115 1.71 8.10 -4.23
CA ALA A 115 3.11 7.78 -3.92
C ALA A 115 4.07 8.91 -4.30
N ASP A 116 3.88 9.55 -5.46
CA ASP A 116 4.69 10.68 -5.88
C ASP A 116 4.49 11.90 -4.94
N ASN A 117 3.25 12.16 -4.50
CA ASN A 117 2.94 13.20 -3.52
C ASN A 117 3.67 12.95 -2.19
N LEU A 118 3.64 11.71 -1.71
CA LEU A 118 4.35 11.31 -0.49
C LEU A 118 5.86 11.45 -0.64
N ILE A 119 6.45 11.05 -1.77
CA ILE A 119 7.89 11.22 -2.02
C ILE A 119 8.30 12.69 -1.97
N LEU A 120 7.50 13.59 -2.55
CA LEU A 120 7.85 15.00 -2.63
C LEU A 120 7.69 15.71 -1.27
N ASN A 121 6.62 15.40 -0.55
CA ASN A 121 6.18 16.17 0.62
C ASN A 121 6.49 15.52 1.98
N SER A 122 6.95 14.27 2.01
CA SER A 122 7.39 13.64 3.26
C SER A 122 8.61 14.33 3.86
N LYS A 123 8.61 14.42 5.19
CA LYS A 123 9.78 14.89 5.98
C LYS A 123 10.78 13.77 6.27
N CYS A 124 10.32 12.52 6.20
CA CYS A 124 11.12 11.32 6.44
C CYS A 124 11.59 10.70 5.13
N THR A 125 12.42 9.66 5.21
CA THR A 125 12.82 8.91 4.02
C THR A 125 11.59 8.22 3.44
N CYS A 126 11.19 8.55 2.21
CA CYS A 126 10.05 7.92 1.56
C CYS A 126 10.49 7.12 0.33
N VAL A 127 10.04 5.86 0.26
CA VAL A 127 10.31 4.95 -0.84
C VAL A 127 8.99 4.41 -1.38
N ALA A 128 8.75 4.69 -2.66
CA ALA A 128 7.66 4.11 -3.42
C ALA A 128 8.12 2.80 -4.09
N VAL A 129 7.31 1.75 -3.95
CA VAL A 129 7.60 0.40 -4.44
C VAL A 129 6.60 -0.01 -5.51
N GLN A 130 7.08 -0.26 -6.71
CA GLN A 130 6.28 -0.72 -7.84
C GLN A 130 6.72 -2.14 -8.24
N ARG A 131 5.78 -3.08 -8.39
CA ARG A 131 6.10 -4.41 -8.94
C ARG A 131 6.48 -4.31 -10.42
N LYS A 132 7.59 -4.93 -10.82
CA LYS A 132 8.03 -5.01 -12.21
C LYS A 132 7.71 -6.41 -12.75
N GLY A 133 6.71 -6.51 -13.64
CA GLY A 133 6.30 -7.79 -14.23
C GLY A 133 5.78 -8.82 -13.20
N GLN A 134 5.78 -10.10 -13.58
CA GLN A 134 5.50 -11.21 -12.66
C GLN A 134 6.76 -11.69 -11.94
N ASN A 135 7.88 -11.80 -12.66
CA ASN A 135 9.14 -12.37 -12.16
C ASN A 135 10.33 -11.41 -12.29
N ALA A 136 10.09 -10.10 -12.41
CA ALA A 136 11.14 -9.12 -12.63
C ALA A 136 11.37 -8.22 -11.41
N GLY A 137 11.05 -8.66 -10.19
CA GLY A 137 11.34 -7.93 -8.95
C GLY A 137 10.57 -6.62 -8.78
N TYR A 138 11.24 -5.61 -8.19
CA TYR A 138 10.62 -4.34 -7.80
C TYR A 138 11.38 -3.13 -8.31
N LEU A 139 10.65 -2.11 -8.79
CA LEU A 139 11.18 -0.77 -9.03
C LEU A 139 10.92 0.07 -7.79
N LEU A 140 11.97 0.72 -7.32
CA LEU A 140 11.92 1.59 -6.17
C LEU A 140 12.14 3.03 -6.63
N SER A 141 11.46 3.97 -5.98
CA SER A 141 11.60 5.40 -6.23
C SER A 141 11.60 6.16 -4.91
N SER A 142 12.41 7.19 -4.82
CA SER A 142 12.58 8.07 -3.67
C SER A 142 12.74 9.51 -4.17
N LYS A 143 12.97 10.45 -3.26
CA LYS A 143 13.17 11.86 -3.61
C LYS A 143 14.39 12.07 -4.51
N THR A 144 15.48 11.34 -4.26
CA THR A 144 16.76 11.50 -4.96
C THR A 144 16.92 10.52 -6.12
N TYR A 145 16.42 9.29 -5.96
CA TYR A 145 16.62 8.22 -6.94
C TYR A 145 15.29 7.71 -7.46
N LYS A 146 15.16 7.59 -8.78
CA LYS A 146 13.94 7.07 -9.43
C LYS A 146 14.23 5.80 -10.20
N ASN A 147 13.26 4.89 -10.19
CA ASN A 147 13.28 3.64 -10.96
C ASN A 147 14.53 2.76 -10.72
N PHE A 148 15.05 2.74 -9.49
CA PHE A 148 16.13 1.82 -9.18
C PHE A 148 15.56 0.41 -9.07
N TRP A 149 16.14 -0.51 -9.84
CA TRP A 149 15.61 -1.86 -9.97
C TRP A 149 16.26 -2.78 -8.95
N LEU A 150 15.43 -3.34 -8.07
CA LEU A 150 15.84 -4.35 -7.11
C LEU A 150 15.38 -5.72 -7.60
N LEU A 151 16.35 -6.57 -7.92
CA LEU A 151 16.14 -7.99 -8.16
C LEU A 151 15.87 -8.63 -6.79
N ALA A 152 14.70 -9.25 -6.64
CA ALA A 152 14.27 -9.93 -5.42
C ALA A 152 13.74 -11.30 -5.80
#